data_AF-A0AAJ2JH44-F1
#
_entry.id   AF-A0AAJ2JH44-F1
#
_cell.length_a   1.000
_cell.length_b   1.000
_cell.length_c   1.000
_cell.angle_alpha   90.00
_cell.angle_beta   90.00
_cell.angle_gamma   90.00
#
_symmetry.space_group_name_H-M   'P 1'
#
loop_
_entity.id
_entity.type
_entity.pdbx_description
1 polymer ?
#
loop_
_entity_poly.entity_id
_entity_poly.type
_entity_poly.pdbx_seq_one_letter_code
_entity_poly.pdbx_strand_id
1 'polypeptide(L)'
;MLFDKYRQFYAQPADLSLAMQFMSARLSDGSSLVLVADADRGGLVGFTQLYPLFDSISASPSFVLYDLYVDKRARRTGVASSLMINAVEGALT
;
A
#
# COMPACT_ATOMS: atom_id res chain seq x y z
N MET A 1 -2.52 -0.41 13.19
CA MET A 1 -1.75 -0.21 11.94
C MET A 1 -2.60 -0.66 10.74
N LEU A 2 -2.56 0.05 9.61
CA LEU A 2 -3.38 -0.30 8.44
C LEU A 2 -2.99 -1.65 7.82
N PHE A 3 -1.69 -1.96 7.72
CA PHE A 3 -1.21 -3.22 7.16
C PHE A 3 -1.63 -4.46 7.97
N ASP A 4 -1.61 -4.38 9.31
CA ASP A 4 -2.14 -5.45 10.18
C ASP A 4 -3.66 -5.66 9.96
N LYS A 5 -4.44 -4.57 9.82
CA LYS A 5 -5.87 -4.66 9.48
C LYS A 5 -6.11 -5.25 8.09
N TYR A 6 -5.23 -4.98 7.13
CA TYR A 6 -5.25 -5.60 5.81
C TYR A 6 -5.04 -7.11 5.91
N ARG A 7 -4.02 -7.57 6.65
CA ARG A 7 -3.80 -9.00 6.90
C ARG A 7 -5.01 -9.67 7.55
N GLN A 8 -5.59 -9.04 8.57
CA GLN A 8 -6.81 -9.53 9.22
C GLN A 8 -8.02 -9.60 8.27
N PHE A 9 -8.13 -8.67 7.32
CA PHE A 9 -9.16 -8.71 6.29
C PHE A 9 -9.03 -9.96 5.38
N TYR A 10 -7.79 -10.43 5.17
CA TYR A 10 -7.49 -11.71 4.50
C TYR A 10 -7.39 -12.90 5.48
N ALA A 11 -8.13 -12.84 6.59
CA ALA A 11 -8.26 -13.90 7.59
C ALA A 11 -6.96 -14.33 8.28
N GLN A 12 -5.93 -13.49 8.28
CA GLN A 12 -4.74 -13.71 9.09
C GLN A 12 -4.99 -13.29 10.55
N PRO A 13 -4.33 -13.94 11.52
CA PRO A 13 -4.38 -13.49 12.91
C PRO A 13 -3.77 -12.10 13.07
N ALA A 14 -4.31 -11.32 14.01
CA ALA A 14 -3.72 -10.04 14.37
C ALA A 14 -2.31 -10.25 14.91
N ASP A 15 -1.35 -9.56 14.30
CA ASP A 15 0.06 -9.60 14.73
C ASP A 15 0.72 -8.28 14.34
N LEU A 16 0.61 -7.33 15.27
CA LEU A 16 1.11 -5.97 15.09
C LEU A 16 2.64 -5.96 15.00
N SER A 17 3.33 -6.80 15.76
CA SER A 17 4.79 -6.90 15.76
C SER A 17 5.30 -7.34 14.38
N LEU A 18 4.71 -8.40 13.81
CA LEU A 18 5.03 -8.85 12.47
C LEU A 18 4.73 -7.79 11.41
N ALA A 19 3.58 -7.11 11.51
CA ALA A 19 3.22 -6.04 10.59
C ALA A 19 4.22 -4.87 10.63
N MET A 20 4.63 -4.44 11.82
CA MET A 20 5.63 -3.38 12.00
C MET A 20 6.99 -3.79 11.45
N GLN A 21 7.46 -4.99 11.76
CA GLN A 21 8.74 -5.49 11.25
C GLN A 21 8.75 -5.57 9.73
N PHE A 22 7.68 -6.12 9.14
CA PHE A 22 7.53 -6.23 7.69
C PHE A 22 7.57 -4.85 7.01
N MET A 23 6.73 -3.91 7.44
CA MET A 23 6.71 -2.57 6.83
C MET A 23 8.00 -1.81 7.07
N SER A 24 8.59 -1.90 8.27
CA SER A 24 9.85 -1.23 8.59
C SER A 24 10.97 -1.72 7.67
N ALA A 25 11.05 -3.02 7.41
CA ALA A 25 12.05 -3.57 6.49
C ALA A 25 11.88 -2.99 5.08
N ARG A 26 10.65 -3.04 4.53
CA ARG A 26 10.35 -2.57 3.17
C ARG A 26 10.54 -1.08 2.94
N LEU A 27 10.27 -0.27 3.96
CA LEU A 27 10.51 1.17 3.91
C LEU A 27 12.00 1.50 4.05
N SER A 28 12.74 0.74 4.86
CA SER A 28 14.17 1.02 5.13
C SER A 28 15.08 0.58 3.97
N ASP A 29 14.75 -0.53 3.31
CA ASP A 29 15.53 -1.04 2.17
C ASP A 29 15.06 -0.50 0.81
N GLY A 30 13.98 0.30 0.78
CA GLY A 30 13.41 0.87 -0.44
C GLY A 30 12.80 -0.16 -1.39
N SER A 31 12.52 -1.39 -0.92
CA SER A 31 11.99 -2.47 -1.76
C SER A 31 10.49 -2.37 -2.03
N SER A 32 9.81 -1.33 -1.54
CA SER A 32 8.43 -1.03 -1.92
C SER A 32 8.14 0.46 -1.89
N LEU A 33 7.26 0.91 -2.80
CA LEU A 33 6.61 2.22 -2.72
C LEU A 33 5.30 2.07 -1.95
N VAL A 34 5.08 2.90 -0.93
CA VAL A 34 3.86 2.90 -0.13
C VAL A 34 3.19 4.27 -0.23
N LEU A 35 1.94 4.27 -0.70
CA LEU A 35 1.08 5.44 -0.65
C LEU A 35 0.04 5.27 0.44
N VAL A 36 -0.26 6.35 1.15
CA VAL A 36 -1.26 6.38 2.21
C VAL A 36 -2.31 7.45 1.93
N ALA A 37 -3.55 7.14 2.30
CA ALA A 37 -4.65 8.10 2.25
C ALA A 37 -4.93 8.59 3.67
N ASP A 38 -4.87 9.90 3.86
CA ASP A 38 -5.27 10.59 5.10
C ASP A 38 -6.74 11.02 5.01
N ALA A 39 -7.42 11.06 6.14
CA ALA A 39 -8.73 11.69 6.28
C ALA A 39 -8.59 13.10 6.84
N ASP A 40 -9.50 14.01 6.47
CA ASP A 40 -9.47 15.44 6.83
C ASP A 40 -9.27 15.75 8.33
N ARG A 41 -9.53 14.79 9.23
CA ARG A 41 -9.41 14.95 10.69
C ARG A 41 -8.17 14.29 11.30
N GLY A 42 -7.18 13.92 10.49
CA GLY A 42 -5.92 13.33 10.95
C GLY A 42 -6.09 11.85 11.24
N GLY A 43 -5.80 11.03 10.24
CA GLY A 43 -5.78 9.59 10.42
C GLY A 43 -5.73 8.88 9.09
N LEU A 44 -4.74 8.01 8.94
CA LEU A 44 -4.62 7.17 7.75
C LEU A 44 -5.82 6.22 7.66
N VAL A 45 -6.53 6.27 6.53
CA VAL A 45 -7.74 5.50 6.25
C VAL A 45 -7.56 4.48 5.13
N GLY A 46 -6.47 4.54 4.39
CA GLY A 46 -6.14 3.54 3.38
C GLY A 46 -4.67 3.58 3.01
N PHE A 47 -4.21 2.53 2.33
CA PHE A 47 -2.89 2.48 1.75
C PHE A 47 -2.89 1.61 0.49
N THR A 48 -1.87 1.81 -0.33
CA THR A 48 -1.46 0.83 -1.34
C THR A 48 0.05 0.65 -1.31
N GLN A 49 0.52 -0.56 -1.61
CA GLN A 49 1.94 -0.92 -1.66
C GLN A 49 2.26 -1.54 -3.02
N LEU A 50 3.27 -0.96 -3.67
CA LEU A 50 3.78 -1.38 -4.96
C LEU A 50 5.18 -1.93 -4.81
N TYR A 51 5.51 -2.96 -5.57
CA TYR A 51 6.83 -3.56 -5.60
C TYR A 51 7.49 -3.27 -6.95
N PRO A 52 8.72 -2.74 -6.96
CA PRO A 52 9.48 -2.53 -8.18
C PRO A 52 9.85 -3.88 -8.80
N LEU A 53 9.71 -3.95 -10.12
CA LEU A 53 10.03 -5.08 -10.97
C LEU A 53 10.72 -4.57 -12.24
N PHE A 54 11.20 -5.50 -13.04
CA PHE A 54 11.79 -5.20 -14.34
C PHE A 54 11.14 -6.07 -15.40
N ASP A 55 10.70 -5.45 -16.48
CA ASP A 55 10.36 -6.18 -17.68
C ASP A 55 11.67 -6.44 -18.44
N SER A 56 12.08 -7.71 -18.48
CA SER A 56 13.31 -8.14 -19.15
C SER A 56 13.23 -8.09 -20.67
N ILE A 57 12.02 -8.10 -21.25
CA ILE A 57 11.82 -8.03 -22.70
C ILE A 57 11.98 -6.59 -23.18
N SER A 58 11.34 -5.63 -22.50
CA SER A 58 11.45 -4.21 -22.83
C SER A 58 12.64 -3.50 -22.16
N ALA A 59 13.36 -4.20 -21.28
CA ALA A 59 14.47 -3.67 -20.49
C ALA A 59 14.10 -2.38 -19.73
N SER A 60 12.90 -2.36 -19.15
CA SER A 60 12.35 -1.18 -18.48
C SER A 60 11.89 -1.49 -17.05
N PRO A 61 11.97 -0.51 -16.13
CA PRO A 61 11.40 -0.65 -14.80
C PRO A 61 9.87 -0.74 -14.89
N SER A 62 9.27 -1.52 -14.00
CA SER A 62 7.82 -1.60 -13.83
C SER A 62 7.48 -1.71 -12.35
N PHE A 63 6.21 -1.55 -12.03
CA PHE A 63 5.69 -1.76 -10.68
C PHE A 63 4.50 -2.71 -10.72
N VAL A 64 4.41 -3.58 -9.72
CA VAL A 64 3.18 -4.33 -9.44
C VAL A 64 2.54 -3.75 -8.19
N LEU A 65 1.31 -3.27 -8.35
CA LEU A 65 0.44 -2.91 -7.24
C LEU A 65 -0.09 -4.20 -6.61
N TYR A 66 0.46 -4.55 -5.44
CA TYR A 66 0.21 -5.83 -4.80
C TYR A 66 -0.82 -5.72 -3.68
N ASP A 67 -0.66 -4.71 -2.82
CA ASP A 67 -1.55 -4.52 -1.67
C ASP A 67 -2.37 -3.24 -1.86
N LEU A 68 -3.69 -3.32 -1.67
CA LEU A 68 -4.60 -2.19 -1.61
C LEU A 68 -5.61 -2.43 -0.50
N TYR A 69 -5.72 -1.46 0.41
CA TYR A 69 -6.65 -1.57 1.53
C TYR A 69 -7.24 -0.23 1.94
N VAL A 70 -8.54 -0.23 2.22
CA VAL A 70 -9.26 0.89 2.82
C VAL A 70 -9.96 0.41 4.08
N ASP A 71 -9.70 1.11 5.19
CA ASP A 71 -10.34 0.90 6.48
C ASP A 71 -11.85 0.97 6.31
N LYS A 72 -12.58 0.08 7.01
CA LYS A 72 -14.04 -0.06 6.85
C LYS A 72 -14.78 1.28 7.00
N ARG A 73 -14.29 2.18 7.84
CA ARG A 73 -14.89 3.50 8.11
C ARG A 73 -14.83 4.46 6.93
N ALA A 74 -13.94 4.24 5.97
CA ALA A 74 -13.75 5.11 4.80
C ALA A 74 -14.07 4.43 3.47
N ARG A 75 -14.69 3.23 3.48
CA ARG A 75 -15.07 2.55 2.24
C ARG A 75 -16.20 3.29 1.53
N ARG A 76 -16.27 3.14 0.21
CA ARG A 76 -17.28 3.77 -0.69
C ARG A 76 -17.23 5.30 -0.74
N THR A 77 -16.09 5.89 -0.39
CA THR A 77 -15.85 7.36 -0.44
C THR A 77 -14.89 7.77 -1.55
N GLY A 78 -14.45 6.84 -2.41
CA GLY A 78 -13.48 7.11 -3.48
C GLY A 78 -12.01 6.96 -3.10
N VAL A 79 -11.69 6.67 -1.83
CA VAL A 79 -10.30 6.51 -1.35
C VAL A 79 -9.48 5.49 -2.16
N ALA A 80 -10.05 4.33 -2.47
CA ALA A 80 -9.34 3.30 -3.25
C ALA A 80 -8.99 3.78 -4.67
N SER A 81 -9.93 4.47 -5.34
CA SER A 81 -9.70 5.04 -6.67
C SER A 81 -8.61 6.12 -6.63
N SER A 82 -8.65 7.00 -5.62
CA SER A 82 -7.61 8.01 -5.43
C SER A 82 -6.23 7.39 -5.23
N LEU A 83 -6.11 6.38 -4.38
CA LEU A 83 -4.86 5.65 -4.16
C LEU A 83 -4.32 5.02 -5.46
N MET A 84 -5.18 4.38 -6.27
CA MET A 84 -4.76 3.77 -7.52
C MET A 84 -4.32 4.80 -8.57
N ILE A 85 -5.03 5.92 -8.71
CA ILE A 85 -4.66 6.99 -9.66
C ILE A 85 -3.29 7.56 -9.29
N ASN A 86 -3.09 7.92 -8.01
CA ASN A 86 -1.82 8.45 -7.53
C ASN A 86 -0.69 7.41 -7.60
N ALA A 87 -0.99 6.12 -7.47
CA ALA A 87 -0.02 5.04 -7.64
C ALA A 87 0.50 4.97 -9.08
N VAL A 88 -0.38 5.13 -10.07
CA VAL A 88 0.02 5.17 -11.48
C VAL A 88 0.86 6.42 -11.77
N GLU A 89 0.44 7.60 -11.30
CA GLU A 89 1.18 8.84 -11.50
C GLU A 89 2.57 8.81 -10.83
N GLY A 90 2.63 8.36 -9.58
CA GLY A 90 3.89 8.26 -8.83
C GLY A 90 4.86 7.22 -9.39
N ALA A 91 4.38 6.19 -10.09
CA ALA A 91 5.22 5.18 -10.74
C ALA A 91 5.83 5.67 -12.08
N LEU A 92 5.35 6.79 -12.62
CA LEU A 92 5.82 7.39 -13.89
C LEU A 92 6.81 8.55 -13.68
N THR A 93 7.15 8.87 -12.44
CA THR A 93 8.04 9.99 -12.07
C THR A 93 9.42 9.49 -11.67
#